data_AF-A0A927T4W0-F1
#
_entry.id   AF-A0A927T4W0-F1
#
_cell.length_a   1.000
_cell.length_b   1.000
_cell.length_c   1.000
_cell.angle_alpha   90.00
_cell.angle_beta   90.00
_cell.angle_gamma   90.00
#
_symmetry.space_group_name_H-M   'P 1'
#
loop_
_entity.id
_entity.type
_entity.pdbx_description
1 polymer ?
#
loop_
_entity_poly.entity_id
_entity_poly.type
_entity_poly.pdbx_seq_one_letter_code
_entity_poly.pdbx_strand_id
1 'polypeptide(L)'
;MKINVRYIKKSISSAIISGLLAYFLFKTNDLLSKIVISLFLVFGISFCITNVLLVFRKNKLAEKVSKVYVIAFFIYWYGFLIYWDYISILNKDFMALLISLIMWFAGAYFIYKRFFKKKEENRR
;
A
#
# COMPACT_ATOMS: atom_id res chain seq x y z
N MET A 1 -10.14 -17.91 -23.82
CA MET A 1 -9.72 -17.44 -22.48
C MET A 1 -9.36 -15.95 -22.56
N LYS A 2 -10.28 -15.02 -22.22
CA LYS A 2 -9.96 -13.57 -22.28
C LYS A 2 -9.20 -13.16 -21.01
N ILE A 3 -7.87 -13.13 -21.11
CA ILE A 3 -7.00 -12.65 -20.04
C ILE A 3 -7.14 -11.13 -19.96
N ASN A 4 -7.45 -10.60 -18.77
CA ASN A 4 -7.64 -9.17 -18.60
C ASN A 4 -6.29 -8.47 -18.38
N VAL A 5 -5.75 -7.91 -19.47
CA VAL A 5 -4.44 -7.25 -19.59
C VAL A 5 -4.23 -6.16 -18.51
N ARG A 6 -5.30 -5.55 -17.99
CA ARG A 6 -5.23 -4.53 -16.94
C ARG A 6 -4.62 -5.07 -15.63
N TYR A 7 -4.92 -6.32 -15.26
CA TYR A 7 -4.37 -6.92 -14.03
C TYR A 7 -2.90 -7.31 -14.21
N ILE A 8 -2.51 -7.76 -15.40
CA ILE A 8 -1.13 -8.10 -15.73
C ILE A 8 -0.24 -6.86 -15.58
N LYS A 9 -0.63 -5.72 -16.19
CA LYS A 9 0.13 -4.47 -16.08
C LYS A 9 0.35 -4.05 -14.63
N LYS A 10 -0.71 -4.12 -13.81
CA LYS A 10 -0.64 -3.79 -12.38
C LYS A 10 0.26 -4.74 -11.58
N SER A 11 0.25 -6.03 -11.93
CA SER A 11 1.10 -7.03 -11.29
C SER A 11 2.57 -6.81 -11.63
N ILE A 12 2.89 -6.49 -12.89
CA ILE A 12 4.25 -6.19 -13.33
C ILE A 12 4.78 -4.93 -12.62
N SER A 13 3.99 -3.85 -12.59
CA SER A 13 4.42 -2.62 -11.89
C SER A 13 4.70 -2.86 -10.42
N SER A 14 3.86 -3.65 -9.73
CA SER A 14 4.10 -3.96 -8.32
C SER A 14 5.28 -4.88 -8.09
N ALA A 15 5.54 -5.82 -9.00
CA ALA A 15 6.70 -6.71 -8.92
C ALA A 15 8.01 -5.93 -9.08
N ILE A 16 8.07 -4.98 -10.03
CA ILE A 16 9.23 -4.10 -10.23
C ILE A 16 9.48 -3.27 -8.97
N ILE A 17 8.45 -2.61 -8.45
CA ILE A 17 8.55 -1.78 -7.23
C ILE A 17 9.00 -2.64 -6.03
N SER A 18 8.40 -3.82 -5.85
CA SER A 18 8.76 -4.74 -4.75
C SER A 18 10.21 -5.23 -4.88
N GLY A 19 10.66 -5.55 -6.10
CA GLY A 19 12.05 -5.95 -6.35
C GLY A 19 13.05 -4.82 -6.06
N LEU A 20 12.72 -3.58 -6.44
CA LEU A 20 13.53 -2.41 -6.13
C LEU A 20 13.67 -2.20 -4.62
N LEU A 21 12.56 -2.32 -3.87
CA LEU A 21 12.61 -2.20 -2.42
C LEU A 21 13.34 -3.37 -1.75
N ALA A 22 13.22 -4.59 -2.27
CA ALA A 22 13.99 -5.72 -1.77
C ALA A 22 15.51 -5.44 -1.89
N TYR A 23 15.95 -4.86 -3.01
CA TYR A 23 17.33 -4.43 -3.18
C TYR A 23 17.77 -3.41 -2.12
N PHE A 24 16.96 -2.38 -1.85
CA PHE A 24 17.26 -1.41 -0.79
C PHE A 24 17.32 -2.05 0.61
N LEU A 25 16.51 -3.06 0.89
CA LEU A 25 16.53 -3.78 2.17
C LEU A 25 17.87 -4.46 2.45
N PHE A 26 18.50 -5.04 1.42
CA PHE A 26 19.82 -5.66 1.55
C PHE A 26 20.97 -4.65 1.65
N LYS A 27 20.80 -3.46 1.08
CA LYS A 27 21.85 -2.42 1.06
C LYS A 27 21.89 -1.58 2.34
N THR A 28 20.74 -1.36 2.97
CA THR A 28 20.62 -0.55 4.18
C THR A 28 21.02 -1.33 5.42
N ASN A 29 21.83 -0.72 6.30
CA ASN A 29 22.16 -1.28 7.61
C ASN A 29 21.28 -0.74 8.75
N ASP A 30 20.63 0.40 8.54
CA ASP A 30 19.75 1.03 9.52
C ASP A 30 18.51 0.17 9.84
N LEU A 31 18.25 -0.04 11.14
CA LEU A 31 17.20 -0.93 11.63
C LEU A 31 15.80 -0.38 11.29
N LEU A 32 15.61 0.92 11.43
CA LEU A 32 14.33 1.59 11.18
C LEU A 32 13.96 1.51 9.70
N SER A 33 14.93 1.79 8.83
CA SER A 33 14.79 1.64 7.38
C SER A 33 14.44 0.20 6.97
N LYS A 34 15.05 -0.83 7.59
CA LYS A 34 14.69 -2.23 7.34
C LYS A 34 13.25 -2.55 7.72
N ILE A 35 12.78 -2.05 8.88
CA ILE A 35 11.40 -2.24 9.33
C ILE A 35 10.41 -1.63 8.32
N VAL A 36 10.64 -0.37 7.92
CA VAL A 36 9.78 0.34 6.96
C VAL A 36 9.75 -0.38 5.60
N ILE A 37 10.90 -0.79 5.09
CA ILE A 37 11.00 -1.49 3.80
C ILE A 37 10.35 -2.88 3.87
N SER A 38 10.50 -3.61 4.98
CA SER A 38 9.87 -4.92 5.17
C SER A 38 8.33 -4.85 5.17
N LEU A 39 7.74 -3.86 5.85
CA LEU A 39 6.30 -3.60 5.83
C LEU A 39 5.81 -3.32 4.41
N PHE A 40 6.58 -2.54 3.64
CA PHE A 40 6.26 -2.26 2.25
C PHE A 40 6.39 -3.48 1.34
N LEU A 41 7.36 -4.37 1.59
CA LEU A 41 7.50 -5.62 0.85
C LEU A 41 6.33 -6.56 1.09
N VAL A 42 5.89 -6.71 2.34
CA VAL A 42 4.68 -7.49 2.67
C VAL A 42 3.47 -6.95 1.91
N PHE A 43 3.33 -5.62 1.84
CA PHE A 43 2.31 -4.97 1.03
C PHE A 43 2.45 -5.27 -0.47
N GLY A 44 3.64 -5.08 -1.04
CA GLY A 44 3.91 -5.27 -2.47
C GLY A 44 3.69 -6.70 -2.94
N ILE A 45 4.16 -7.67 -2.16
CA ILE A 45 3.94 -9.11 -2.41
C ILE A 45 2.45 -9.45 -2.31
N SER A 46 1.76 -8.98 -1.27
CA SER A 46 0.32 -9.23 -1.10
C SER A 46 -0.52 -8.66 -2.25
N PHE A 47 -0.14 -7.49 -2.77
CA PHE A 47 -0.79 -6.90 -3.93
C PHE A 47 -0.52 -7.70 -5.21
N CYS A 48 0.72 -8.17 -5.41
CA CYS A 48 1.08 -9.03 -6.53
C CYS A 48 0.26 -10.33 -6.50
N ILE A 49 0.22 -11.03 -5.36
CA ILE A 49 -0.56 -12.25 -5.17
C ILE A 49 -2.05 -12.01 -5.43
N THR A 50 -2.62 -10.90 -4.94
CA THR A 50 -4.02 -10.55 -5.18
C THR A 50 -4.32 -10.39 -6.68
N ASN A 51 -3.46 -9.69 -7.42
CA ASN A 51 -3.64 -9.49 -8.86
C ASN A 51 -3.49 -10.81 -9.64
N VAL A 52 -2.53 -11.65 -9.26
CA VAL A 52 -2.36 -12.99 -9.84
C VAL A 52 -3.61 -13.85 -9.60
N LEU A 53 -4.16 -13.86 -8.38
CA LEU A 53 -5.40 -14.60 -8.07
C LEU A 53 -6.61 -14.11 -8.88
N LEU A 54 -6.70 -12.80 -9.16
CA LEU A 54 -7.73 -12.22 -10.02
C LEU A 54 -7.56 -12.66 -11.49
N VAL A 55 -6.32 -12.82 -11.98
CA VAL A 55 -6.06 -13.38 -13.33
C VAL A 55 -6.57 -14.82 -13.42
N PHE A 56 -6.38 -15.62 -12.37
CA PHE A 56 -6.88 -17.00 -12.28
C PHE A 56 -8.37 -17.11 -11.91
N ARG A 57 -9.12 -16.00 -11.88
CA ARG A 57 -10.55 -15.94 -11.47
C ARG A 57 -10.85 -16.56 -10.09
N LYS A 58 -9.86 -16.71 -9.22
CA LYS A 58 -10.05 -17.20 -7.83
C LYS A 58 -10.56 -16.06 -6.94
N ASN A 59 -11.72 -15.51 -7.27
CA ASN A 59 -12.27 -14.28 -6.68
C ASN A 59 -12.43 -14.35 -5.16
N LYS A 60 -12.89 -15.50 -4.62
CA LYS A 60 -13.06 -15.69 -3.17
C LYS A 60 -11.72 -15.59 -2.39
N LEU A 61 -10.64 -16.12 -2.95
CA LEU A 61 -9.31 -16.04 -2.36
C LEU A 61 -8.70 -14.65 -2.55
N ALA A 62 -8.85 -14.08 -3.75
CA ALA A 62 -8.42 -12.70 -4.03
C ALA A 62 -9.07 -11.70 -3.08
N GLU A 63 -10.35 -11.88 -2.74
CA GLU A 63 -11.05 -11.00 -1.80
C GLU A 63 -10.45 -11.07 -0.39
N LYS A 64 -10.16 -12.27 0.13
CA LYS A 64 -9.52 -12.44 1.44
C LYS A 64 -8.15 -11.78 1.48
N VAL A 65 -7.29 -12.04 0.49
CA VAL A 65 -5.95 -11.44 0.41
C VAL A 65 -6.06 -9.92 0.21
N SER A 66 -7.05 -9.43 -0.54
CA SER A 66 -7.26 -7.99 -0.72
C SER A 66 -7.61 -7.25 0.57
N LYS A 67 -8.23 -7.89 1.56
CA LYS A 67 -8.49 -7.27 2.87
C LYS A 67 -7.18 -7.09 3.64
N VAL A 68 -6.35 -8.14 3.68
CA VAL A 68 -5.03 -8.11 4.32
C VAL A 68 -4.13 -7.06 3.68
N TYR A 69 -4.10 -7.02 2.35
CA TYR A 69 -3.37 -6.01 1.58
C TYR A 69 -3.78 -4.57 1.94
N VAL A 70 -5.07 -4.29 2.10
CA VAL A 70 -5.57 -2.94 2.45
C VAL A 70 -5.15 -2.56 3.86
N ILE A 71 -5.24 -3.48 4.80
CA ILE A 71 -4.83 -3.23 6.19
C ILE A 71 -3.33 -2.95 6.24
N ALA A 72 -2.52 -3.79 5.59
CA ALA A 72 -1.07 -3.60 5.50
C ALA A 72 -0.71 -2.25 4.84
N PHE A 73 -1.45 -1.84 3.81
CA PHE A 73 -1.28 -0.53 3.18
C PHE A 73 -1.49 0.62 4.16
N PHE A 74 -2.59 0.61 4.92
CA PHE A 74 -2.88 1.70 5.84
C PHE A 74 -1.90 1.75 7.01
N ILE A 75 -1.52 0.58 7.55
CA ILE A 75 -0.47 0.52 8.59
C ILE A 75 0.82 1.14 8.08
N TYR A 76 1.25 0.78 6.86
CA TYR A 76 2.42 1.37 6.24
C TYR A 76 2.25 2.87 5.99
N TRP A 77 1.14 3.29 5.39
CA TRP A 77 0.87 4.68 5.00
C TRP A 77 0.89 5.61 6.21
N TYR A 78 0.14 5.27 7.26
CA TYR A 78 0.09 6.10 8.47
C TYR A 78 1.36 5.97 9.31
N GLY A 79 1.97 4.78 9.40
CA GLY A 79 3.24 4.63 10.08
C GLY A 79 4.35 5.47 9.44
N PHE A 80 4.38 5.48 8.11
CA PHE A 80 5.30 6.33 7.34
C PHE A 80 5.01 7.82 7.54
N LEU A 81 3.74 8.24 7.50
CA LEU A 81 3.36 9.63 7.73
C LEU A 81 3.78 10.12 9.13
N ILE A 82 3.53 9.31 10.17
CA ILE A 82 3.94 9.67 11.54
C ILE A 82 5.46 9.85 11.63
N TYR A 83 6.23 8.94 11.04
CA TYR A 83 7.69 9.06 11.01
C TYR A 83 8.15 10.29 10.22
N TRP A 84 7.53 10.53 9.06
CA TRP A 84 7.83 11.68 8.21
C TRP A 84 7.50 13.00 8.91
N ASP A 85 6.36 13.08 9.60
CA ASP A 85 5.95 14.23 10.40
C ASP A 85 6.96 14.50 11.51
N TYR A 86 7.40 13.46 12.23
CA TYR A 86 8.43 13.57 13.27
C TYR A 86 9.73 14.17 12.73
N ILE A 87 10.25 13.65 11.62
CA ILE A 87 11.48 14.17 11.00
C ILE A 87 11.28 15.60 10.47
N SER A 88 10.11 15.89 9.88
CA SER A 88 9.81 17.23 9.34
C SER A 88 9.71 18.28 10.43
N ILE A 89 9.15 17.93 11.60
CA ILE A 89 9.12 18.80 12.79
C ILE A 89 10.53 19.08 13.29
N LEU A 90 11.38 18.04 13.41
CA LEU A 90 12.77 18.19 13.84
C LEU A 90 13.56 19.11 12.91
N ASN A 91 13.34 18.99 11.61
CA ASN A 91 14.01 19.80 10.58
C ASN A 91 13.36 21.18 10.37
N LYS A 92 12.27 21.49 11.09
CA LYS A 92 11.45 22.70 10.90
C LYS A 92 10.98 22.88 9.44
N ASP A 93 10.78 21.78 8.73
CA ASP A 93 10.30 21.78 7.35
C ASP A 93 8.77 21.80 7.34
N PHE A 94 8.23 23.01 7.39
CA PHE A 94 6.78 23.24 7.39
C PHE A 94 6.13 22.93 6.03
N MET A 95 6.90 22.96 4.93
CA MET A 95 6.37 22.57 3.61
C MET A 95 6.13 21.07 3.54
N ALA A 96 7.06 20.26 4.06
CA ALA A 96 6.88 18.82 4.18
C ALA A 96 5.67 18.45 5.05
N LEU A 97 5.43 19.18 6.14
CA LEU A 97 4.25 19.00 7.00
C LEU A 97 2.92 19.30 6.28
N LEU A 98 2.88 20.37 5.47
CA LEU A 98 1.68 20.67 4.67
C LEU A 98 1.36 19.55 3.67
N ILE A 99 2.38 19.01 3.01
CA ILE A 99 2.22 17.86 2.10
C ILE A 99 1.73 16.63 2.87
N SER A 100 2.30 16.36 4.04
CA SER A 100 1.87 15.28 4.91
C SER A 100 0.39 15.42 5.31
N LEU A 101 -0.05 16.63 5.68
CA LEU A 101 -1.44 16.91 6.03
C LEU A 101 -2.40 16.52 4.89
N ILE A 102 -2.04 16.85 3.64
CA ILE A 102 -2.82 16.47 2.45
C ILE A 102 -2.86 14.93 2.32
N MET A 103 -1.74 14.24 2.58
CA MET A 103 -1.67 12.78 2.56
C MET A 103 -2.50 12.11 3.67
N TRP A 104 -2.62 12.73 4.85
CA TRP A 104 -3.52 12.29 5.92
C TRP A 104 -4.98 12.31 5.44
N PHE A 105 -5.41 13.42 4.83
CA PHE A 105 -6.76 13.53 4.26
C PHE A 105 -7.00 12.53 3.13
N ALA A 106 -6.02 12.33 2.24
CA ALA A 106 -6.11 11.34 1.17
C ALA A 106 -6.29 9.93 1.74
N GLY A 107 -5.51 9.55 2.76
CA GLY A 107 -5.63 8.27 3.45
C GLY A 107 -7.03 8.08 4.04
N ALA A 108 -7.54 9.08 4.76
CA ALA A 108 -8.86 9.03 5.39
C ALA A 108 -9.98 8.88 4.34
N TYR A 109 -9.89 9.62 3.23
CA TYR A 109 -10.82 9.50 2.12
C TYR A 109 -10.80 8.10 1.48
N PHE A 110 -9.62 7.48 1.33
CA PHE A 110 -9.51 6.11 0.83
C PHE A 110 -10.19 5.09 1.75
N ILE A 111 -10.03 5.22 3.07
CA ILE A 111 -10.74 4.37 4.05
C ILE A 111 -12.25 4.55 3.90
N TYR A 112 -12.73 5.80 3.92
CA TYR A 112 -14.15 6.12 3.79
C TYR A 112 -14.75 5.52 2.52
N LYS A 113 -14.11 5.77 1.37
CA LYS A 113 -14.55 5.26 0.06
C LYS A 113 -14.60 3.74 0.03
N ARG A 114 -13.65 3.06 0.66
CA ARG A 114 -13.53 1.60 0.56
C ARG A 114 -14.45 0.85 1.52
N PHE A 115 -14.58 1.33 2.76
CA PHE A 115 -15.33 0.64 3.81
C PHE A 115 -16.76 1.14 3.97
N PHE A 116 -17.00 2.46 3.82
CA PHE A 116 -18.32 3.05 4.06
C PHE A 116 -19.15 3.14 2.78
N LYS A 117 -18.61 3.72 1.70
CA LYS A 117 -19.36 3.87 0.44
C LYS A 117 -19.79 2.53 -0.17
N LYS A 118 -18.91 1.52 -0.11
CA LYS A 118 -19.24 0.16 -0.62
C LYS A 118 -20.33 -0.54 0.21
N LYS A 119 -20.46 -0.21 1.50
CA LYS A 119 -21.50 -0.77 2.40
C LYS A 119 -22.87 -0.15 2.15
N GLU A 120 -22.93 1.08 1.65
CA GLU A 120 -24.18 1.74 1.24
C GLU A 120 -24.67 1.25 -0.13
N GLU A 121 -23.78 1.07 -1.10
CA GLU A 121 -24.14 0.51 -2.43
C GLU A 121 -24.69 -0.93 -2.34
N ASN A 122 -24.15 -1.77 -1.46
CA ASN A 122 -24.65 -3.13 -1.25
C ASN A 122 -25.96 -3.20 -0.45
N ARG A 123 -26.44 -2.10 0.12
CA ARG A 123 -27.70 -2.02 0.91
C ARG A 123 -28.87 -1.43 0.12
N ARG A 124 -28.64 -0.93 -1.09
CA ARG A 124 -29.68 -0.52 -2.05
C ARG A 124 -29.89 -1.63 -3.07
#